data_AF-A0A2Z6NDG7-F1
#
_entry.id   AF-A0A2Z6NDG7-F1
#
_cell.length_a   1.000
_cell.length_b   1.000
_cell.length_c   1.000
_cell.angle_alpha   90.00
_cell.angle_beta   90.00
_cell.angle_gamma   90.00
#
_symmetry.space_group_name_H-M   'P 1'
#
loop_
_entity.id
_entity.type
_entity.pdbx_description
1 polymer ?
#
loop_
_entity_poly.entity_id
_entity_poly.type
_entity_poly.pdbx_seq_one_letter_code
_entity_poly.pdbx_strand_id
1 'polypeptide(L)'
;MGTPELVKKSSITISDAKKTIMDDMGPEALKNELTDAMRDATKEEVALITQQFEQAKVNHAAYKEKFQLQADLVTKLGEKEAEAARLTIEKEKLEGQVHDLVAERDVLEGKVKELEGRPCSNIPAVDPEELVVDPQGEYKGFTRAALVSRIFELEAQQLEIAKSSFDNVVAQLIELNPGADLATDGAFELKKVQDGVIVSPSPNED
;
A
#
# COMPACT_ATOMS: atom_id res chain seq x y z
N MET A 1 56.85 -26.50 -26.08
CA MET A 1 58.31 -26.48 -25.87
C MET A 1 58.62 -27.36 -24.67
N GLY A 2 58.93 -28.64 -24.90
CA GLY A 2 59.24 -29.61 -23.84
C GLY A 2 60.75 -29.80 -23.71
N THR A 3 61.28 -29.60 -22.51
CA THR A 3 62.67 -29.90 -22.15
C THR A 3 62.82 -31.39 -21.86
N PRO A 4 63.76 -32.12 -22.48
CA PRO A 4 64.09 -33.48 -22.08
C PRO A 4 65.08 -33.44 -20.91
N GLU A 5 64.64 -33.84 -19.71
CA GLU A 5 65.50 -33.88 -18.54
C GLU A 5 66.34 -35.18 -18.53
N LEU A 6 67.65 -35.00 -18.31
CA LEU A 6 68.68 -36.03 -18.37
C LEU A 6 68.45 -37.13 -17.32
N VAL A 7 68.48 -38.40 -17.78
CA VAL A 7 68.63 -39.56 -16.89
C VAL A 7 70.03 -39.52 -16.27
N LYS A 8 70.15 -38.94 -15.07
CA LYS A 8 71.35 -39.04 -14.24
C LYS A 8 71.57 -40.51 -13.87
N LYS A 9 72.56 -41.17 -14.50
CA LYS A 9 73.03 -42.49 -14.06
C LYS A 9 73.72 -42.33 -12.71
N SER A 10 73.03 -42.71 -11.64
CA SER A 10 73.61 -42.87 -10.31
C SER A 10 74.52 -44.09 -10.28
N SER A 11 75.83 -43.87 -10.13
CA SER A 11 76.78 -44.95 -9.84
C SER A 11 76.58 -45.40 -8.39
N ILE A 12 76.09 -46.62 -8.17
CA ILE A 12 75.93 -47.19 -6.83
C ILE A 12 77.30 -47.64 -6.34
N THR A 13 77.85 -46.97 -5.34
CA THR A 13 79.08 -47.38 -4.65
C THR A 13 78.74 -48.37 -3.54
N ILE A 14 79.26 -49.60 -3.64
CA ILE A 14 79.10 -50.64 -2.63
C ILE A 14 80.37 -50.64 -1.77
N SER A 15 80.23 -50.55 -0.44
CA SER A 15 81.38 -50.60 0.46
C SER A 15 81.96 -52.01 0.55
N ASP A 16 83.26 -52.13 0.86
CA ASP A 16 83.94 -53.42 1.01
C ASP A 16 83.25 -54.33 2.05
N ALA A 17 82.74 -53.75 3.14
CA ALA A 17 81.99 -54.49 4.16
C ALA A 17 80.69 -55.09 3.60
N LYS A 18 79.94 -54.35 2.78
CA LYS A 18 78.71 -54.85 2.14
C LYS A 18 79.01 -55.93 1.11
N LYS A 19 80.16 -55.83 0.44
CA LYS A 19 80.63 -56.83 -0.52
C LYS A 19 80.95 -58.17 0.16
N THR A 20 81.69 -58.15 1.27
CA THR A 20 81.95 -59.37 2.07
C THR A 20 80.67 -60.04 2.56
N ILE A 21 79.69 -59.25 3.02
CA ILE A 21 78.39 -59.76 3.48
C ILE A 21 77.61 -60.41 2.32
N MET A 22 77.64 -59.81 1.13
CA MET A 22 76.97 -60.38 -0.04
C MET A 22 77.62 -61.68 -0.51
N ASP A 23 78.94 -61.83 -0.39
CA ASP A 23 79.64 -63.06 -0.74
C ASP A 23 79.37 -64.21 0.26
N ASP A 24 79.14 -63.88 1.54
CA ASP A 24 78.73 -64.84 2.59
C ASP A 24 77.24 -65.24 2.49
N MET A 25 76.38 -64.35 1.97
CA MET A 25 74.97 -64.63 1.71
C MET A 25 74.80 -65.38 0.38
N GLY A 26 74.34 -66.64 0.42
CA GLY A 26 74.06 -67.42 -0.79
C GLY A 26 73.02 -66.76 -1.74
N PRO A 27 72.98 -67.15 -3.03
CA PRO A 27 72.20 -66.46 -4.06
C PRO A 27 70.68 -66.43 -3.80
N GLU A 28 70.12 -67.46 -3.17
CA GLU A 28 68.70 -67.49 -2.81
C GLU A 28 68.36 -66.51 -1.67
N ALA A 29 69.26 -66.31 -0.71
CA ALA A 29 69.07 -65.34 0.37
C ALA A 29 69.06 -63.90 -0.17
N LEU A 30 70.00 -63.57 -1.06
CA LEU A 30 70.07 -62.29 -1.75
C LEU A 30 68.81 -62.01 -2.58
N LYS A 31 68.30 -63.03 -3.27
CA LYS A 31 67.06 -62.92 -4.06
C LYS A 31 65.85 -62.64 -3.17
N ASN A 32 65.73 -63.33 -2.04
CA ASN A 32 64.62 -63.15 -1.10
C ASN A 32 64.63 -61.75 -0.46
N GLU A 33 65.81 -61.29 0.00
CA GLU A 33 65.96 -59.95 0.57
C GLU A 33 65.63 -58.84 -0.45
N LEU A 34 66.06 -59.02 -1.70
CA LEU A 34 65.68 -58.10 -2.79
C LEU A 34 64.18 -58.10 -3.03
N THR A 35 63.52 -59.27 -3.04
CA THR A 35 62.06 -59.35 -3.23
C THR A 35 61.29 -58.71 -2.08
N ASP A 36 61.75 -58.87 -0.84
CA ASP A 36 61.13 -58.26 0.33
C ASP A 36 61.31 -56.73 0.31
N ALA A 37 62.52 -56.25 0.02
CA ALA A 37 62.79 -54.81 -0.13
C ALA A 37 61.95 -54.17 -1.24
N MET A 38 61.80 -54.84 -2.39
CA MET A 38 60.92 -54.37 -3.48
C MET A 38 59.44 -54.39 -3.07
N ARG A 39 59.00 -55.40 -2.33
CA ARG A 39 57.63 -55.49 -1.81
C ARG A 39 57.34 -54.34 -0.83
N ASP A 40 58.25 -54.06 0.08
CA ASP A 40 58.06 -53.00 1.07
C ASP A 40 58.08 -51.62 0.41
N ALA A 41 59.00 -51.38 -0.53
CA ALA A 41 59.03 -50.14 -1.31
C ALA A 41 57.73 -49.94 -2.12
N THR A 42 57.26 -50.98 -2.80
CA THR A 42 55.98 -50.90 -3.56
C THR A 42 54.78 -50.69 -2.64
N LYS A 43 54.77 -51.31 -1.46
CA LYS A 43 53.72 -51.09 -0.46
C LYS A 43 53.72 -49.65 0.07
N GLU A 44 54.89 -49.08 0.30
CA GLU A 44 55.04 -47.68 0.73
C GLU A 44 54.58 -46.71 -0.37
N GLU A 45 54.98 -46.94 -1.63
CA GLU A 45 54.49 -46.15 -2.77
C GLU A 45 52.97 -46.24 -2.94
N VAL A 46 52.39 -47.43 -2.83
CA VAL A 46 50.93 -47.62 -2.91
C VAL A 46 50.21 -46.88 -1.78
N ALA A 47 50.75 -46.91 -0.55
CA ALA A 47 50.18 -46.17 0.57
C ALA A 47 50.21 -44.65 0.32
N LEU A 48 51.32 -44.15 -0.22
CA LEU A 48 51.52 -42.73 -0.51
C LEU A 48 50.59 -42.24 -1.64
N ILE A 49 50.46 -43.03 -2.71
CA ILE A 49 49.51 -42.76 -3.81
C ILE A 49 48.06 -42.77 -3.29
N THR A 50 47.71 -43.72 -2.43
CA THR A 50 46.37 -43.82 -1.84
C THR A 50 46.05 -42.58 -1.00
N GLN A 51 46.99 -42.13 -0.18
CA GLN A 51 46.85 -40.91 0.62
C GLN A 51 46.66 -39.67 -0.28
N GLN A 52 47.49 -39.53 -1.32
CA GLN A 52 47.38 -38.40 -2.26
C GLN A 52 46.05 -38.40 -3.00
N PHE A 53 45.56 -39.58 -3.41
CA PHE A 53 44.28 -39.72 -4.07
C PHE A 53 43.10 -39.32 -3.17
N GLU A 54 43.10 -39.76 -1.91
CA GLU A 54 42.06 -39.34 -0.96
C GLU A 54 42.12 -37.83 -0.66
N GLN A 55 43.32 -37.25 -0.53
CA GLN A 55 43.45 -35.80 -0.38
C GLN A 55 42.95 -35.04 -1.62
N ALA A 56 43.23 -35.54 -2.83
CA ALA A 56 42.75 -34.94 -4.07
C ALA A 56 41.21 -34.98 -4.17
N LYS A 57 40.57 -36.06 -3.70
CA LYS A 57 39.11 -36.17 -3.64
C LYS A 57 38.50 -35.14 -2.70
N VAL A 58 39.06 -34.99 -1.50
CA VAL A 58 38.61 -33.97 -0.53
C VAL A 58 38.77 -32.58 -1.11
N ASN A 59 39.91 -32.28 -1.74
CA ASN A 59 40.15 -30.98 -2.37
C ASN A 59 39.17 -30.71 -3.51
N HIS A 60 38.90 -31.70 -4.37
CA HIS A 60 37.94 -31.55 -5.46
C HIS A 60 36.53 -31.24 -4.95
N ALA A 61 36.08 -31.92 -3.90
CA ALA A 61 34.80 -31.65 -3.27
C ALA A 61 34.73 -30.21 -2.74
N ALA A 62 35.76 -29.77 -2.00
CA ALA A 62 35.84 -28.42 -1.46
C ALA A 62 35.84 -27.34 -2.56
N TYR A 63 36.57 -27.55 -3.66
CA TYR A 63 36.56 -26.63 -4.80
C TYR A 63 35.21 -26.57 -5.50
N LYS A 64 34.54 -27.71 -5.67
CA LYS A 64 33.22 -27.78 -6.28
C LYS A 64 32.19 -27.00 -5.47
N GLU A 65 32.18 -27.16 -4.15
CA GLU A 65 31.30 -26.41 -3.25
C GLU A 65 31.57 -24.90 -3.32
N LYS A 66 32.84 -24.49 -3.26
CA LYS A 66 33.22 -23.08 -3.39
C LYS A 66 32.78 -22.49 -4.74
N PHE A 67 32.94 -23.24 -5.81
CA PHE A 67 32.53 -22.81 -7.15
C PHE A 67 31.01 -22.64 -7.23
N GLN A 68 30.24 -23.56 -6.64
CA GLN A 68 28.78 -23.44 -6.59
C GLN A 68 28.35 -22.20 -5.81
N LEU A 69 28.93 -21.98 -4.63
CA LEU A 69 28.65 -20.78 -3.83
C LEU A 69 29.00 -19.49 -4.58
N GLN A 70 30.08 -19.50 -5.36
CA GLN A 70 30.46 -18.36 -6.19
C GLN A 70 29.44 -18.12 -7.31
N ALA A 71 28.96 -19.16 -7.98
CA ALA A 71 27.93 -19.06 -9.01
C ALA A 71 26.61 -18.50 -8.45
N ASP A 72 26.19 -18.99 -7.29
CA ASP A 72 24.98 -18.52 -6.61
C ASP A 72 25.12 -17.05 -6.18
N LEU A 73 26.30 -16.64 -5.70
CA LEU A 73 26.57 -15.26 -5.30
C LEU A 73 26.53 -14.31 -6.51
N VAL A 74 27.15 -14.70 -7.62
CA VAL A 74 27.13 -13.90 -8.87
C VAL A 74 25.69 -13.74 -9.38
N THR A 75 24.89 -14.80 -9.33
CA THR A 75 23.48 -14.75 -9.74
C THR A 75 22.68 -13.76 -8.87
N LYS A 76 22.79 -13.88 -7.54
CA LYS A 76 22.13 -12.96 -6.60
C LYS A 76 22.58 -11.52 -6.77
N LEU A 77 23.86 -11.29 -7.08
CA LEU A 77 24.40 -9.96 -7.30
C LEU A 77 23.77 -9.33 -8.56
N GLY A 78 23.65 -10.08 -9.66
CA GLY A 78 22.96 -9.62 -10.86
C GLY A 78 21.48 -9.32 -10.64
N GLU A 79 20.77 -10.15 -9.86
CA GLU A 79 19.37 -9.86 -9.47
C GLU A 79 19.25 -8.56 -8.68
N LYS A 80 20.19 -8.29 -7.76
CA LYS A 80 20.20 -7.06 -6.96
C LYS A 80 20.56 -5.82 -7.79
N GLU A 81 21.47 -5.95 -8.74
CA GLU A 81 21.79 -4.88 -9.69
C GLU A 81 20.58 -4.52 -10.56
N ALA A 82 19.86 -5.52 -11.08
CA ALA A 82 18.63 -5.31 -11.86
C ALA A 82 17.52 -4.64 -11.03
N GLU A 83 17.33 -5.06 -9.78
CA GLU A 83 16.36 -4.44 -8.87
C GLU A 83 16.74 -2.99 -8.55
N ALA A 84 18.03 -2.70 -8.33
CA ALA A 84 18.51 -1.34 -8.09
C ALA A 84 18.26 -0.42 -9.29
N ALA A 85 18.49 -0.92 -10.51
CA ALA A 85 18.18 -0.19 -11.74
C ALA A 85 16.68 0.12 -11.86
N ARG A 86 15.81 -0.86 -11.57
CA ARG A 86 14.35 -0.66 -11.56
C ARG A 86 13.92 0.40 -10.55
N LEU A 87 14.40 0.31 -9.31
CA LEU A 87 14.08 1.27 -8.24
C LEU A 87 14.56 2.67 -8.57
N THR A 88 15.67 2.81 -9.31
CA THR A 88 16.17 4.11 -9.75
C THR A 88 15.20 4.78 -10.73
N ILE A 89 14.71 4.02 -11.72
CA ILE A 89 13.73 4.52 -12.70
C ILE A 89 12.41 4.90 -12.01
N GLU A 90 11.93 4.06 -11.09
CA GLU A 90 10.70 4.34 -10.34
C GLU A 90 10.84 5.60 -9.48
N LYS A 91 11.99 5.77 -8.82
CA LYS A 91 12.29 6.98 -8.04
C LYS A 91 12.26 8.23 -8.92
N GLU A 92 12.92 8.23 -10.07
CA GLU A 92 12.91 9.38 -11.00
C GLU A 92 11.48 9.72 -11.46
N LYS A 93 10.67 8.70 -11.75
CA LYS A 93 9.25 8.90 -12.11
C LYS A 93 8.46 9.53 -10.96
N LEU A 94 8.60 9.02 -9.73
CA LEU A 94 7.91 9.54 -8.56
C LEU A 94 8.36 10.96 -8.23
N GLU A 95 9.65 11.27 -8.34
CA GLU A 95 10.19 12.62 -8.16
C GLU A 95 9.57 13.60 -9.17
N GLY A 96 9.41 13.20 -10.44
CA GLY A 96 8.70 13.99 -11.45
C GLY A 96 7.24 14.26 -11.07
N GLN A 97 6.50 13.23 -10.65
CA GLN A 97 5.11 13.39 -10.20
C GLN A 97 4.98 14.31 -8.99
N VAL A 98 5.91 14.21 -8.03
CA VAL A 98 5.94 15.10 -6.86
C VAL A 98 6.19 16.54 -7.30
N HIS A 99 7.11 16.78 -8.23
CA HIS A 99 7.38 18.12 -8.75
C HIS A 99 6.14 18.73 -9.42
N ASP A 100 5.44 17.96 -10.26
CA ASP A 100 4.21 18.42 -10.93
C ASP A 100 3.10 18.76 -9.93
N LEU A 101 2.87 17.89 -8.93
CA LEU A 101 1.89 18.13 -7.87
C LEU A 101 2.24 19.34 -7.00
N VAL A 102 3.52 19.58 -6.72
CA VAL A 102 3.98 20.75 -5.99
C VAL A 102 3.69 22.03 -6.80
N ALA A 103 3.95 22.02 -8.10
CA ALA A 103 3.64 23.14 -8.97
C ALA A 103 2.12 23.41 -9.05
N GLU A 104 1.30 22.36 -9.14
CA GLU A 104 -0.16 22.50 -9.14
C GLU A 104 -0.67 23.06 -7.80
N ARG A 105 -0.15 22.57 -6.67
CA ARG A 105 -0.45 23.09 -5.34
C ARG A 105 -0.16 24.58 -5.27
N ASP A 106 1.00 25.04 -5.74
CA ASP A 106 1.37 26.46 -5.70
C ASP A 106 0.43 27.34 -6.54
N VAL A 107 0.01 26.85 -7.71
CA VAL A 107 -0.99 27.53 -8.54
C VAL A 107 -2.33 27.62 -7.82
N LEU A 108 -2.79 26.53 -7.22
CA LEU A 108 -4.06 26.49 -6.49
C LEU A 108 -4.01 27.39 -5.24
N GLU A 109 -2.90 27.37 -4.50
CA GLU A 109 -2.70 28.25 -3.34
C GLU A 109 -2.75 29.73 -3.75
N GLY A 110 -2.14 30.08 -4.88
CA GLY A 110 -2.24 31.43 -5.45
C GLY A 110 -3.69 31.82 -5.77
N LYS A 111 -4.46 30.93 -6.40
CA LYS A 111 -5.88 31.15 -6.70
C LYS A 111 -6.73 31.29 -5.43
N VAL A 112 -6.46 30.50 -4.40
CA VAL A 112 -7.16 30.61 -3.10
C VAL A 112 -6.90 31.98 -2.48
N LYS A 113 -5.64 32.42 -2.44
CA LYS A 113 -5.28 33.77 -1.93
C LYS A 113 -5.92 34.89 -2.73
N GLU A 114 -6.02 34.75 -4.06
CA GLU A 114 -6.72 35.72 -4.92
C GLU A 114 -8.23 35.77 -4.59
N LEU A 115 -8.86 34.61 -4.39
CA LEU A 115 -10.28 34.54 -4.02
C LEU A 115 -10.54 35.08 -2.61
N GLU A 116 -9.66 34.82 -1.65
CA GLU A 116 -9.74 35.35 -0.28
C GLU A 116 -9.47 36.87 -0.23
N GLY A 117 -8.56 37.36 -1.08
CA GLY A 117 -8.22 38.78 -1.18
C GLY A 117 -9.22 39.60 -1.99
N ARG A 118 -10.09 38.95 -2.76
CA ARG A 118 -11.20 39.62 -3.43
C ARG A 118 -12.20 40.06 -2.36
N PRO A 119 -12.42 41.38 -2.16
CA PRO A 119 -13.54 41.80 -1.32
C PRO A 119 -14.79 41.19 -1.92
N CYS A 120 -15.59 40.51 -1.10
CA CYS A 120 -16.88 39.98 -1.49
C CYS A 120 -17.71 41.09 -2.15
N SER A 121 -17.66 41.18 -3.49
CA SER A 121 -18.65 41.89 -4.31
C SER A 121 -20.01 41.17 -4.28
N ASN A 122 -20.15 40.16 -3.42
CA ASN A 122 -21.37 39.45 -3.09
C ASN A 122 -21.97 39.95 -1.77
N ILE A 123 -21.61 41.14 -1.31
CA ILE A 123 -22.65 41.96 -0.67
C ILE A 123 -23.33 42.64 -1.86
N PRO A 124 -24.47 42.13 -2.37
CA PRO A 124 -25.30 43.00 -3.18
C PRO A 124 -25.52 44.24 -2.32
N ALA A 125 -25.29 45.43 -2.88
CA ALA A 125 -25.83 46.63 -2.27
C ALA A 125 -27.28 46.30 -1.88
N VAL A 126 -27.63 46.51 -0.61
CA VAL A 126 -28.93 46.12 -0.04
C VAL A 126 -30.00 46.42 -1.06
N ASP A 127 -30.64 45.36 -1.55
CA ASP A 127 -31.60 45.48 -2.63
C ASP A 127 -32.71 46.44 -2.14
N PRO A 128 -32.99 47.55 -2.84
CA PRO A 128 -34.06 48.44 -2.43
C PRO A 128 -35.41 47.72 -2.31
N GLU A 129 -35.60 46.59 -3.00
CA GLU A 129 -36.79 45.74 -2.87
C GLU A 129 -36.77 44.91 -1.58
N GLU A 130 -35.59 44.50 -1.08
CA GLU A 130 -35.44 43.82 0.23
C GLU A 130 -35.80 44.76 1.38
N LEU A 131 -35.43 46.05 1.31
CA LEU A 131 -35.81 47.05 2.31
C LEU A 131 -37.33 47.30 2.42
N VAL A 132 -38.09 47.03 1.35
CA VAL A 132 -39.55 47.13 1.36
C VAL A 132 -40.18 45.94 2.06
N VAL A 133 -39.64 44.73 1.82
CA VAL A 133 -40.20 43.47 2.33
C VAL A 133 -39.69 43.17 3.75
N ASP A 134 -38.48 43.58 4.08
CA ASP A 134 -37.85 43.41 5.40
C ASP A 134 -37.17 44.70 5.88
N PRO A 135 -37.96 45.71 6.33
CA PRO A 135 -37.42 47.00 6.75
C PRO A 135 -36.50 46.93 7.98
N GLN A 136 -36.65 45.89 8.82
CA GLN A 136 -35.85 45.68 10.03
C GLN A 136 -34.67 44.73 9.80
N GLY A 137 -34.60 44.09 8.63
CA GLY A 137 -33.55 43.13 8.30
C GLY A 137 -33.60 41.85 9.13
N GLU A 138 -34.79 41.43 9.59
CA GLU A 138 -34.97 40.22 10.41
C GLU A 138 -34.52 38.96 9.66
N TYR A 139 -34.74 38.92 8.35
CA TYR A 139 -34.45 37.79 7.47
C TYR A 139 -33.07 37.88 6.81
N LYS A 140 -32.34 38.97 7.06
CA LYS A 140 -31.02 39.20 6.49
C LYS A 140 -30.04 38.12 6.95
N GLY A 141 -29.50 37.37 5.99
CA GLY A 141 -28.56 36.28 6.25
C GLY A 141 -29.21 34.96 6.68
N PHE A 142 -30.54 34.85 6.64
CA PHE A 142 -31.19 33.55 6.75
C PHE A 142 -30.78 32.67 5.56
N THR A 143 -30.46 31.40 5.85
CA THR A 143 -30.32 30.40 4.79
C THR A 143 -31.69 30.07 4.20
N ARG A 144 -31.72 29.50 2.98
CA ARG A 144 -32.99 29.04 2.37
C ARG A 144 -33.77 28.10 3.30
N ALA A 145 -33.07 27.20 4.00
CA ALA A 145 -33.70 26.31 4.96
C ALA A 145 -34.30 27.07 6.15
N ALA A 146 -33.58 28.06 6.70
CA ALA A 146 -34.07 28.88 7.79
C ALA A 146 -35.32 29.70 7.41
N LEU A 147 -35.36 30.27 6.20
CA LEU A 147 -36.54 30.96 5.68
C LEU A 147 -37.75 30.02 5.57
N VAL A 148 -37.55 28.83 5.00
CA VAL A 148 -38.63 27.83 4.87
C VAL A 148 -39.16 27.42 6.24
N SER A 149 -38.29 27.16 7.21
CA SER A 149 -38.71 26.84 8.58
C SER A 149 -39.54 27.94 9.21
N ARG A 150 -39.15 29.21 9.01
CA ARG A 150 -39.87 30.37 9.54
C ARG A 150 -41.25 30.55 8.91
N ILE A 151 -41.39 30.28 7.60
CA ILE A 151 -42.69 30.29 6.92
C ILE A 151 -43.63 29.26 7.54
N PHE A 152 -43.18 28.01 7.68
CA PHE A 152 -44.00 26.95 8.29
C PHE A 152 -44.40 27.27 9.74
N GLU A 153 -43.49 27.87 10.51
CA GLU A 153 -43.79 28.32 11.88
C GLU A 153 -44.90 29.39 11.90
N LEU A 154 -44.79 30.40 11.03
CA LEU A 154 -45.80 31.47 10.92
C LEU A 154 -47.14 30.95 10.42
N GLU A 155 -47.15 30.03 9.45
CA GLU A 155 -48.36 29.39 8.93
C GLU A 155 -49.10 28.61 10.04
N ALA A 156 -48.36 27.84 10.85
CA ALA A 156 -48.92 27.10 11.97
C ALA A 156 -49.55 28.04 13.02
N GLN A 157 -48.87 29.13 13.37
CA GLN A 157 -49.39 30.13 14.30
C GLN A 157 -50.66 30.81 13.78
N GLN A 158 -50.70 31.18 12.50
CA GLN A 158 -51.88 31.80 11.89
C GLN A 158 -53.08 30.86 11.87
N LEU A 159 -52.85 29.57 11.56
CA LEU A 159 -53.90 28.56 11.59
C LEU A 159 -54.47 28.37 13.00
N GLU A 160 -53.61 28.34 14.02
CA GLU A 160 -54.02 28.20 15.43
C GLU A 160 -54.84 29.41 15.91
N ILE A 161 -54.43 30.63 15.54
CA ILE A 161 -55.16 31.87 15.82
C ILE A 161 -56.54 31.85 15.13
N ALA A 162 -56.59 31.47 13.85
CA ALA A 162 -57.83 31.41 13.09
C ALA A 162 -58.80 30.39 13.68
N LYS A 163 -58.30 29.20 14.05
CA LYS A 163 -59.07 28.15 14.71
C LYS A 163 -59.66 28.63 16.04
N SER A 164 -58.83 29.23 16.89
CA SER A 164 -59.26 29.73 18.20
C SER A 164 -60.31 30.84 18.07
N SER A 165 -60.17 31.71 17.07
CA SER A 165 -61.15 32.75 16.75
C SER A 165 -62.49 32.16 16.30
N PHE A 166 -62.45 31.15 15.42
CA PHE A 166 -63.65 30.43 14.98
C PHE A 166 -64.36 29.73 16.15
N ASP A 167 -63.61 28.97 16.96
CA ASP A 167 -64.16 28.26 18.13
C ASP A 167 -64.83 29.24 19.11
N ASN A 168 -64.22 30.42 19.32
CA ASN A 168 -64.81 31.47 20.15
C ASN A 168 -66.11 32.05 19.56
N VAL A 169 -66.18 32.28 18.25
CA VAL A 169 -67.41 32.75 17.59
C VAL A 169 -68.53 31.70 17.66
N VAL A 170 -68.18 30.43 17.42
CA VAL A 170 -69.13 29.32 17.55
C VAL A 170 -69.68 29.24 18.97
N ALA A 171 -68.82 29.32 19.98
CA ALA A 171 -69.24 29.29 21.38
C ALA A 171 -70.23 30.43 21.71
N GLN A 172 -69.93 31.66 21.26
CA GLN A 172 -70.84 32.79 21.43
C GLN A 172 -72.19 32.58 20.73
N LEU A 173 -72.19 31.98 19.53
CA LEU A 173 -73.41 31.73 18.78
C LEU A 173 -74.31 30.68 19.44
N ILE A 174 -73.70 29.63 20.02
CA ILE A 174 -74.38 28.61 20.82
C ILE A 174 -75.02 29.26 22.06
N GLU A 175 -74.27 30.11 22.76
CA GLU A 175 -74.75 30.77 23.98
C GLU A 175 -75.94 31.70 23.71
N LEU A 176 -75.91 32.45 22.60
CA LEU A 176 -76.99 33.37 22.22
C LEU A 176 -78.23 32.67 21.66
N ASN A 177 -78.11 31.42 21.18
CA ASN A 177 -79.20 30.67 20.55
C ASN A 177 -79.43 29.31 21.22
N PRO A 178 -79.83 29.28 22.51
CA PRO A 178 -80.07 28.03 23.22
C PRO A 178 -81.27 27.28 22.59
N GLY A 179 -80.97 26.24 21.82
CA GLY A 179 -81.97 25.41 21.11
C GLY A 179 -81.76 25.30 19.60
N ALA A 180 -80.84 26.07 19.01
CA ALA A 180 -80.38 25.86 17.64
C ALA A 180 -79.26 24.81 17.59
N ASP A 181 -79.41 23.80 16.74
CA ASP A 181 -78.35 22.83 16.45
C ASP A 181 -77.45 23.40 15.35
N LEU A 182 -76.23 23.78 15.71
CA LEU A 182 -75.25 24.28 14.75
C LEU A 182 -74.47 23.11 14.17
N ALA A 183 -74.66 22.86 12.88
CA ALA A 183 -73.85 21.90 12.14
C ALA A 183 -72.42 22.42 11.96
N THR A 184 -71.53 22.10 12.90
CA THR A 184 -70.10 22.46 12.86
C THR A 184 -69.22 21.36 12.27
N ASP A 185 -69.78 20.18 12.01
CA ASP A 185 -69.07 19.06 11.41
C ASP A 185 -68.56 19.43 10.01
N GLY A 186 -67.24 19.29 9.82
CA GLY A 186 -66.56 19.64 8.57
C GLY A 186 -66.34 21.14 8.33
N ALA A 187 -66.74 22.03 9.26
CA ALA A 187 -66.56 23.48 9.09
C ALA A 187 -65.08 23.92 9.17
N PHE A 188 -64.23 23.11 9.82
CA PHE A 188 -62.80 23.34 9.98
C PHE A 188 -61.95 22.58 8.95
N GLU A 189 -62.57 21.78 8.06
CA GLU A 189 -61.84 21.02 7.04
C GLU A 189 -61.25 21.97 6.01
N LEU A 190 -59.93 21.88 5.80
CA LEU A 190 -59.26 22.51 4.67
C LEU A 190 -59.68 21.82 3.39
N LYS A 191 -60.72 22.36 2.75
CA LYS A 191 -61.19 21.86 1.46
C LYS A 191 -60.10 22.06 0.41
N LYS A 192 -59.85 21.02 -0.38
CA LYS A 192 -58.88 21.07 -1.47
C LYS A 192 -59.60 21.50 -2.75
N VAL A 193 -58.92 22.24 -3.62
CA VAL A 193 -59.44 22.55 -4.96
C VAL A 193 -58.93 21.48 -5.91
N GLN A 194 -59.84 20.69 -6.48
CA GLN A 194 -59.55 19.67 -7.47
C GLN A 194 -60.38 19.96 -8.72
N ASP A 195 -59.73 20.10 -9.88
CA ASP A 195 -60.37 20.43 -11.17
C ASP A 195 -61.29 21.66 -11.12
N GLY A 196 -60.91 22.67 -10.32
CA GLY A 196 -61.68 23.90 -10.16
C GLY A 196 -62.91 23.78 -9.23
N VAL A 197 -63.10 22.62 -8.59
CA VAL A 197 -64.19 22.37 -7.63
C VAL A 197 -63.61 22.22 -6.23
N ILE A 198 -64.26 22.85 -5.25
CA ILE A 198 -63.90 22.73 -3.83
C ILE A 198 -64.46 21.40 -3.30
N VAL A 199 -63.57 20.49 -2.89
CA VAL A 199 -63.92 19.16 -2.38
C VAL A 199 -63.38 18.96 -0.96
N SER A 200 -64.17 18.28 -0.11
CA SER A 200 -63.69 17.86 1.22
C SER A 200 -62.61 16.78 1.06
N PRO A 201 -61.53 16.83 1.85
CA PRO A 201 -60.48 15.82 1.81
C PRO A 201 -61.03 14.44 2.19
N SER A 202 -60.54 13.38 1.54
CA SER A 202 -60.91 12.00 1.87
C SER A 202 -60.37 11.61 3.26
N PRO A 203 -61.13 10.87 4.08
CA PRO A 203 -60.77 10.56 5.47
C PRO A 203 -59.57 9.60 5.65
N ASN A 204 -58.83 9.30 4.57
CA ASN A 204 -57.65 8.45 4.58
C ASN A 204 -56.52 9.15 3.83
N GLU A 205 -55.85 10.07 4.51
CA GLU A 205 -54.44 10.43 4.31
C GLU A 205 -54.05 11.34 5.48
N ASP A 206 -53.78 10.69 6.62
CA ASP A 206 -52.75 11.02 7.61
C ASP A 206 -52.42 9.76 8.42
#